data_AF-A0A0D3H129-F1
#
_entry.id   AF-A0A0D3H129-F1
#
_cell.length_a   1.000
_cell.length_b   1.000
_cell.length_c   1.000
_cell.angle_alpha   90.00
_cell.angle_beta   90.00
_cell.angle_gamma   90.00
#
_symmetry.space_group_name_H-M   'P 1'
#
loop_
_entity.id
_entity.type
_entity.pdbx_description
1 polymer ?
#
loop_
_entity_poly.entity_id
_entity_poly.type
_entity_poly.pdbx_seq_one_letter_code
_entity_poly.pdbx_strand_id
1 'polypeptide(L)'
;MCGPTSAASSKPRRSSRRRKQVPKLTPPPLQAQTKLTAETRRAPLPAHARGGAAAGDRTHRHRHREAATRSLTKIPVSSPQLAKHALEAHVTRVLLVGFEHESFYLDGSLSSLLDPAAFRRERYTQFRDMRGMEPAELLGLLPTCPFGRYAASKFAALLPPRVEQAILGDGEHRRAVEGGAHPRTPFYGEFLRAAKAVWMLHLLAFALETPPSHFEAGRGAEFHPDYMESVAGGRGGGAAGMVVGFAVAPGFRLGNGAVVRARVYLVPRGGRP
;
A
#
# COMPACT_ATOMS: atom_id res chain seq x y z
N MET A 1 60.06 -8.46 -56.42
CA MET A 1 58.77 -9.18 -56.38
C MET A 1 57.90 -8.56 -55.31
N CYS A 2 56.63 -8.41 -55.68
CA CYS A 2 55.43 -7.95 -54.96
C CYS A 2 55.40 -7.92 -53.43
N GLY A 3 54.81 -6.85 -52.90
CA GLY A 3 54.00 -6.88 -51.68
C GLY A 3 53.66 -5.48 -51.15
N PRO A 4 52.48 -4.91 -51.41
CA PRO A 4 52.02 -3.71 -50.72
C PRO A 4 51.30 -4.10 -49.43
N THR A 5 51.75 -3.58 -48.29
CA THR A 5 51.06 -3.69 -46.99
C THR A 5 49.94 -2.65 -46.94
N SER A 6 48.70 -3.14 -47.04
CA SER A 6 47.46 -2.36 -46.94
C SER A 6 47.25 -1.80 -45.53
N ALA A 7 47.03 -0.49 -45.43
CA ALA A 7 46.62 0.19 -44.21
C ALA A 7 45.13 -0.05 -43.92
N ALA A 8 44.83 -0.87 -42.91
CA ALA A 8 43.47 -1.09 -42.44
C ALA A 8 43.01 0.03 -41.49
N SER A 9 42.21 0.96 -42.04
CA SER A 9 41.47 1.99 -41.29
C SER A 9 40.40 1.36 -40.39
N SER A 10 40.63 1.30 -39.08
CA SER A 10 39.64 0.86 -38.09
C SER A 10 38.71 2.01 -37.68
N LYS A 11 37.46 2.00 -38.17
CA LYS A 11 36.38 2.87 -37.66
C LYS A 11 35.92 2.36 -36.28
N PRO A 12 35.67 3.24 -35.28
CA PRO A 12 35.19 2.81 -33.98
C PRO A 12 33.71 2.39 -34.07
N ARG A 13 33.43 1.14 -33.68
CA ARG A 13 32.06 0.61 -33.50
C ARG A 13 31.36 1.37 -32.38
N ARG A 14 30.35 2.15 -32.74
CA ARG A 14 29.40 2.79 -31.81
C ARG A 14 28.67 1.69 -31.02
N SER A 15 29.04 1.48 -29.76
CA SER A 15 28.33 0.56 -28.87
C SER A 15 26.99 1.17 -28.47
N SER A 16 25.92 0.66 -29.09
CA SER A 16 24.56 0.98 -28.69
C SER A 16 24.32 0.45 -27.27
N ARG A 17 24.40 1.33 -26.27
CA ARG A 17 23.94 1.07 -24.90
C ARG A 17 22.44 0.76 -24.97
N ARG A 18 22.12 -0.53 -25.07
CA ARG A 18 20.79 -1.08 -24.85
C ARG A 18 20.39 -0.67 -23.43
N ARG A 19 19.52 0.34 -23.29
CA ARG A 19 18.84 0.64 -22.02
C ARG A 19 18.17 -0.66 -21.58
N LYS A 20 18.77 -1.36 -20.61
CA LYS A 20 18.12 -2.49 -19.95
C LYS A 20 16.82 -1.94 -19.38
N GLN A 21 15.68 -2.35 -19.94
CA GLN A 21 14.38 -2.14 -19.32
C GLN A 21 14.47 -2.73 -17.93
N VAL A 22 14.52 -1.87 -16.92
CA VAL A 22 14.32 -2.27 -15.53
C VAL A 22 12.89 -2.81 -15.47
N PRO A 23 12.68 -4.07 -15.07
CA PRO A 23 11.34 -4.60 -14.90
C PRO A 23 10.54 -3.66 -14.01
N LYS A 24 9.25 -3.43 -14.34
CA LYS A 24 8.32 -2.71 -13.47
C LYS A 24 8.21 -3.51 -12.16
N LEU A 25 9.07 -3.21 -11.19
CA LEU A 25 9.00 -3.76 -9.85
C LEU A 25 7.87 -3.02 -9.14
N THR A 26 6.67 -3.59 -9.17
CA THR A 26 5.60 -3.18 -8.26
C THR A 26 6.04 -3.64 -6.87
N PRO A 27 6.22 -2.75 -5.88
CA PRO A 27 6.68 -3.17 -4.57
C PRO A 27 5.64 -4.13 -3.94
N PRO A 28 6.06 -5.19 -3.25
CA PRO A 28 5.18 -6.18 -2.62
C PRO A 28 4.01 -5.60 -1.79
N PRO A 29 4.14 -4.49 -1.03
CA PRO A 29 3.00 -3.85 -0.35
C PRO A 29 1.83 -3.48 -1.26
N LEU A 30 2.09 -3.13 -2.51
CA LEU A 30 1.02 -2.78 -3.45
C LEU A 30 0.20 -3.99 -3.91
N GLN A 31 0.81 -5.17 -4.04
CA GLN A 31 0.08 -6.39 -4.43
C GLN A 31 -0.81 -6.89 -3.29
N ALA A 32 -0.31 -6.85 -2.05
CA ALA A 32 -1.08 -7.20 -0.86
C ALA A 32 -2.25 -6.23 -0.61
N GLN A 33 -2.04 -4.91 -0.79
CA GLN A 33 -3.10 -3.90 -0.72
C GLN A 33 -4.19 -4.08 -1.79
N THR A 34 -3.81 -4.54 -2.99
CA THR A 34 -4.77 -4.83 -4.07
C THR A 34 -5.63 -6.06 -3.75
N LYS A 35 -5.05 -7.09 -3.11
CA LYS A 35 -5.79 -8.28 -2.65
C LYS A 35 -6.69 -7.98 -1.46
N LEU A 36 -6.26 -7.19 -0.47
CA LEU A 36 -7.11 -6.69 0.62
C LEU A 36 -8.31 -5.89 0.12
N THR A 37 -8.10 -5.03 -0.88
CA THR A 37 -9.20 -4.29 -1.51
C THR A 37 -10.16 -5.23 -2.26
N ALA A 38 -9.64 -6.31 -2.85
CA ALA A 38 -10.44 -7.34 -3.50
C ALA A 38 -11.19 -8.24 -2.50
N GLU A 39 -10.61 -8.58 -1.34
CA GLU A 39 -11.29 -9.35 -0.29
C GLU A 39 -12.28 -8.51 0.51
N THR A 40 -12.02 -7.23 0.75
CA THR A 40 -13.04 -6.29 1.29
C THR A 40 -14.29 -6.24 0.39
N ARG A 41 -14.11 -6.52 -0.91
CA ARG A 41 -15.18 -6.69 -1.89
C ARG A 41 -15.76 -8.11 -1.95
N ARG A 42 -15.03 -9.14 -1.51
CA ARG A 42 -15.41 -10.57 -1.60
C ARG A 42 -15.82 -11.22 -0.26
N ALA A 43 -15.59 -10.59 0.89
CA ALA A 43 -15.91 -11.14 2.20
C ALA A 43 -17.42 -11.51 2.27
N PRO A 44 -17.77 -12.79 2.58
CA PRO A 44 -19.15 -13.21 2.77
C PRO A 44 -19.75 -12.57 4.03
N LEU A 45 -21.05 -12.25 3.98
CA LEU A 45 -21.82 -11.83 5.14
C LEU A 45 -22.02 -13.00 6.12
N PRO A 46 -22.13 -12.74 7.45
CA PRO A 46 -22.47 -13.76 8.44
C PRO A 46 -23.85 -14.38 8.20
N ALA A 47 -23.97 -15.67 8.50
CA ALA A 47 -25.05 -16.57 8.09
C ALA A 47 -26.38 -16.45 8.87
N HIS A 48 -26.68 -15.30 9.48
CA HIS A 48 -27.91 -15.12 10.27
C HIS A 48 -29.07 -14.44 9.55
N ALA A 49 -28.95 -14.13 8.27
CA ALA A 49 -30.06 -13.68 7.44
C ALA A 49 -30.61 -14.80 6.52
N ARG A 50 -30.93 -15.97 7.09
CA ARG A 50 -31.88 -16.93 6.47
C ARG A 50 -33.27 -16.71 7.06
N GLY A 51 -33.84 -15.55 6.75
CA GLY A 51 -35.25 -15.23 6.93
C GLY A 51 -35.62 -14.29 5.80
N GLY A 52 -36.42 -14.78 4.85
CA GLY A 52 -36.49 -14.25 3.49
C GLY A 52 -37.03 -12.82 3.36
N ALA A 53 -36.55 -12.11 2.34
CA ALA A 53 -37.35 -11.22 1.50
C ALA A 53 -36.52 -10.71 0.31
N ALA A 54 -37.24 -10.52 -0.79
CA ALA A 54 -36.80 -10.23 -2.15
C ALA A 54 -35.94 -8.97 -2.33
N ALA A 55 -35.16 -8.98 -3.43
CA ALA A 55 -34.60 -7.87 -4.23
C ALA A 55 -34.26 -6.49 -3.60
N GLY A 56 -35.10 -5.89 -2.77
CA GLY A 56 -34.88 -4.60 -2.08
C GLY A 56 -33.73 -4.61 -1.06
N ASP A 57 -33.40 -5.77 -0.50
CA ASP A 57 -32.30 -5.93 0.46
C ASP A 57 -30.92 -5.78 -0.23
N ARG A 58 -30.78 -6.15 -1.52
CA ARG A 58 -29.50 -5.98 -2.26
C ARG A 58 -29.19 -4.51 -2.57
N THR A 59 -30.19 -3.71 -2.93
CA THR A 59 -30.05 -2.27 -3.21
C THR A 59 -29.81 -1.48 -1.93
N HIS A 60 -30.45 -1.85 -0.81
CA HIS A 60 -30.19 -1.26 0.50
C HIS A 60 -28.75 -1.53 0.98
N ARG A 61 -28.26 -2.77 0.79
CA ARG A 61 -26.90 -3.19 1.14
C ARG A 61 -25.80 -2.51 0.32
N HIS A 62 -26.03 -2.24 -0.97
CA HIS A 62 -25.09 -1.48 -1.80
C HIS A 62 -24.97 -0.02 -1.32
N ARG A 63 -26.11 0.63 -1.05
CA ARG A 63 -26.17 2.01 -0.54
C ARG A 63 -25.48 2.16 0.82
N HIS A 64 -25.62 1.18 1.71
CA HIS A 64 -24.96 1.21 3.03
C HIS A 64 -23.43 1.09 2.91
N ARG A 65 -22.91 0.29 1.98
CA ARG A 65 -21.46 0.19 1.68
C ARG A 65 -20.91 1.45 1.01
N GLU A 66 -21.66 2.07 0.12
CA GLU A 66 -21.29 3.37 -0.47
C GLU A 66 -21.26 4.47 0.58
N ALA A 67 -22.25 4.52 1.47
CA ALA A 67 -22.28 5.45 2.59
C ALA A 67 -21.10 5.23 3.55
N ALA A 68 -20.76 3.97 3.86
CA ALA A 68 -19.57 3.63 4.65
C ALA A 68 -18.27 4.08 3.96
N THR A 69 -18.14 3.87 2.65
CA THR A 69 -16.96 4.29 1.88
C THR A 69 -16.83 5.81 1.83
N ARG A 70 -17.94 6.55 1.68
CA ARG A 70 -17.98 8.01 1.77
C ARG A 70 -17.58 8.50 3.16
N SER A 71 -18.06 7.83 4.21
CA SER A 71 -17.72 8.14 5.60
C SER A 71 -16.23 7.94 5.91
N LEU A 72 -15.63 6.87 5.38
CA LEU A 72 -14.19 6.59 5.55
C LEU A 72 -13.29 7.58 4.79
N THR A 73 -13.59 7.81 3.51
CA THR A 73 -12.65 8.44 2.58
C THR A 73 -12.85 9.95 2.45
N LYS A 74 -14.03 10.46 2.81
CA LYS A 74 -14.50 11.83 2.51
C LYS A 74 -14.45 12.18 1.01
N ILE A 75 -14.32 11.18 0.12
CA ILE A 75 -14.32 11.35 -1.33
C ILE A 75 -15.75 11.09 -1.84
N PRO A 76 -16.34 12.01 -2.64
CA PRO A 76 -17.62 11.77 -3.30
C PRO A 76 -17.52 10.56 -4.23
N VAL A 77 -18.10 9.43 -3.83
CA VAL A 77 -18.08 8.23 -4.65
C VAL A 77 -19.18 8.32 -5.71
N SER A 78 -18.75 8.49 -6.96
CA SER A 78 -19.61 8.59 -8.16
C SER A 78 -19.48 7.37 -9.09
N SER A 79 -18.50 6.48 -8.86
CA SER A 79 -18.32 5.23 -9.62
C SER A 79 -17.70 4.10 -8.78
N PRO A 80 -17.92 2.82 -9.13
CA PRO A 80 -17.31 1.67 -8.44
C PRO A 80 -15.77 1.64 -8.51
N GLN A 81 -15.19 2.18 -9.57
CA GLN A 81 -13.74 2.30 -9.76
C GLN A 81 -13.17 3.40 -8.86
N LEU A 82 -13.84 4.55 -8.77
CA LEU A 82 -13.47 5.61 -7.83
C LEU A 82 -13.57 5.11 -6.38
N ALA A 83 -14.64 4.40 -6.04
CA ALA A 83 -14.82 3.76 -4.73
C ALA A 83 -13.65 2.82 -4.38
N LYS A 84 -13.18 2.06 -5.38
CA LYS A 84 -12.03 1.15 -5.24
C LYS A 84 -10.79 1.91 -4.78
N HIS A 85 -10.42 2.93 -5.54
CA HIS A 85 -9.18 3.65 -5.33
C HIS A 85 -9.25 4.56 -4.12
N ALA A 86 -10.43 5.11 -3.79
CA ALA A 86 -10.65 5.82 -2.55
C ALA A 86 -10.45 4.92 -1.32
N LEU A 87 -10.95 3.68 -1.36
CA LEU A 87 -10.71 2.71 -0.29
C LEU A 87 -9.24 2.27 -0.23
N GLU A 88 -8.59 2.01 -1.37
CA GLU A 88 -7.14 1.74 -1.44
C GLU A 88 -6.33 2.87 -0.80
N ALA A 89 -6.68 4.13 -1.11
CA ALA A 89 -6.04 5.32 -0.56
C ALA A 89 -6.21 5.39 0.98
N HIS A 90 -7.43 5.14 1.47
CA HIS A 90 -7.72 5.12 2.91
C HIS A 90 -6.91 4.06 3.65
N VAL A 91 -6.93 2.82 3.16
CA VAL A 91 -6.15 1.71 3.74
C VAL A 91 -4.66 2.07 3.76
N THR A 92 -4.14 2.55 2.63
CA THR A 92 -2.72 2.89 2.48
C THR A 92 -2.31 4.00 3.46
N ARG A 93 -3.11 5.05 3.55
CA ARG A 93 -2.91 6.14 4.51
C ARG A 93 -2.88 5.62 5.93
N VAL A 94 -3.87 4.82 6.34
CA VAL A 94 -3.94 4.28 7.71
C VAL A 94 -2.70 3.45 8.06
N LEU A 95 -2.29 2.54 7.16
CA LEU A 95 -1.14 1.68 7.39
C LEU A 95 0.18 2.48 7.49
N LEU A 96 0.32 3.55 6.72
CA LEU A 96 1.55 4.35 6.67
C LEU A 96 1.63 5.48 7.72
N VAL A 97 0.58 5.74 8.50
CA VAL A 97 0.65 6.73 9.59
C VAL A 97 1.82 6.37 10.53
N GLY A 98 2.74 7.31 10.75
CA GLY A 98 3.92 7.12 11.60
C GLY A 98 5.08 6.35 10.97
N PHE A 99 5.05 6.11 9.65
CA PHE A 99 6.10 5.38 8.93
C PHE A 99 7.50 6.00 9.11
N GLU A 100 7.59 7.32 9.31
CA GLU A 100 8.85 8.04 9.52
C GLU A 100 9.48 7.78 10.91
N HIS A 101 8.73 7.22 11.86
CA HIS A 101 9.25 6.88 13.17
C HIS A 101 9.79 5.45 13.19
N GLU A 102 10.92 5.22 13.84
CA GLU A 102 11.60 3.91 13.92
C GLU A 102 10.76 2.77 14.54
N SER A 103 9.64 3.10 15.17
CA SER A 103 8.72 2.16 15.81
C SER A 103 7.24 2.48 15.56
N PHE A 104 6.90 3.28 14.54
CA PHE A 104 5.52 3.75 14.31
C PHE A 104 4.86 4.44 15.52
N TYR A 105 5.67 5.05 16.40
CA TYR A 105 5.25 5.61 17.69
C TYR A 105 4.59 4.61 18.66
N LEU A 106 4.93 3.32 18.57
CA LEU A 106 4.34 2.29 19.45
C LEU A 106 4.88 2.32 20.88
N ASP A 107 6.15 2.66 21.06
CA ASP A 107 6.88 2.54 22.33
C ASP A 107 7.82 3.71 22.63
N GLY A 108 7.79 4.77 21.81
CA GLY A 108 8.67 5.94 21.98
C GLY A 108 10.16 5.64 21.83
N SER A 109 10.54 4.47 21.29
CA SER A 109 11.93 4.08 21.07
C SER A 109 12.67 5.08 20.17
N LEU A 110 13.92 5.37 20.54
CA LEU A 110 14.91 6.11 19.75
C LEU A 110 16.24 5.34 19.69
N SER A 111 16.17 4.01 19.59
CA SER A 111 17.31 3.09 19.58
C SER A 111 18.30 3.41 18.46
N SER A 112 17.82 3.94 17.34
CA SER A 112 18.68 4.36 16.23
C SER A 112 19.64 5.51 16.61
N LEU A 113 19.34 6.31 17.64
CA LEU A 113 20.23 7.39 18.10
C LEU A 113 21.42 6.86 18.91
N LEU A 114 21.26 5.72 19.58
CA LEU A 114 22.28 5.15 20.46
C LEU A 114 23.33 4.34 19.69
N ASP A 115 22.87 3.41 18.84
CA ASP A 115 23.74 2.66 17.93
C ASP A 115 23.04 2.47 16.58
N PRO A 116 23.26 3.39 15.63
CA PRO A 116 22.65 3.31 14.31
C PRO A 116 23.00 2.02 13.55
N ALA A 117 24.20 1.46 13.76
CA ALA A 117 24.67 0.30 13.01
C ALA A 117 24.05 -1.00 13.55
N ALA A 118 24.00 -1.16 14.88
CA ALA A 118 23.30 -2.29 15.49
C ALA A 118 21.81 -2.26 15.17
N PHE A 119 21.18 -1.08 15.27
CA PHE A 119 19.78 -0.90 14.93
C PHE A 119 19.47 -1.33 13.49
N ARG A 120 20.27 -0.89 12.50
CA ARG A 120 20.10 -1.32 11.10
C ARG A 120 20.23 -2.83 10.92
N ARG A 121 21.23 -3.46 11.56
CA ARG A 121 21.43 -4.91 11.51
C ARG A 121 20.22 -5.66 12.08
N GLU A 122 19.71 -5.22 13.22
CA GLU A 122 18.54 -5.81 13.86
C GLU A 122 17.30 -5.73 12.96
N ARG A 123 17.04 -4.56 12.33
CA ARG A 123 15.91 -4.40 11.40
C ARG A 123 16.04 -5.31 10.19
N TYR A 124 17.25 -5.48 9.66
CA TYR A 124 17.49 -6.42 8.56
C TYR A 124 17.26 -7.89 8.96
N THR A 125 17.69 -8.28 10.17
CA THR A 125 17.44 -9.62 10.71
C THR A 125 15.94 -9.87 10.86
N GLN A 126 15.21 -8.95 11.50
CA GLN A 126 13.74 -9.03 11.62
C GLN A 126 13.06 -9.15 10.24
N PHE A 127 13.51 -8.38 9.25
CA PHE A 127 12.98 -8.49 7.88
C PHE A 127 13.21 -9.88 7.29
N ARG A 128 14.42 -10.43 7.42
CA ARG A 128 14.78 -11.75 6.91
C ARG A 128 13.96 -12.87 7.55
N ASP A 129 13.77 -12.80 8.86
CA ASP A 129 13.06 -13.82 9.62
C ASP A 129 11.56 -13.79 9.30
N MET A 130 10.99 -12.60 9.11
CA MET A 130 9.57 -12.44 8.85
C MET A 130 9.17 -12.67 7.39
N ARG A 131 10.05 -12.44 6.40
CA ARG A 131 9.66 -12.39 4.97
C ARG A 131 8.96 -13.64 4.44
N GLY A 132 9.24 -14.81 5.01
CA GLY A 132 8.75 -16.11 4.54
C GLY A 132 7.56 -16.68 5.32
N MET A 133 7.12 -16.02 6.38
CA MET A 133 6.05 -16.50 7.27
C MET A 133 4.69 -15.92 6.85
N GLU A 134 3.57 -16.62 6.99
CA GLU A 134 2.27 -15.96 6.87
C GLU A 134 1.99 -15.11 8.13
N PRO A 135 1.36 -13.92 8.01
CA PRO A 135 1.15 -13.07 9.18
C PRO A 135 0.22 -13.70 10.23
N ALA A 136 -0.73 -14.53 9.81
CA ALA A 136 -1.61 -15.25 10.72
C ALA A 136 -0.87 -16.34 11.52
N GLU A 137 0.11 -17.01 10.91
CA GLU A 137 0.97 -17.98 11.59
C GLU A 137 1.86 -17.28 12.62
N LEU A 138 2.50 -16.18 12.23
CA LEU A 138 3.32 -15.37 13.12
C LEU A 138 2.56 -14.93 14.37
N LEU A 139 1.35 -14.39 14.19
CA LEU A 139 0.52 -13.91 15.29
C LEU A 139 -0.18 -15.03 16.07
N GLY A 140 -0.20 -16.25 15.51
CA GLY A 140 -0.58 -17.45 16.26
C GLY A 140 0.48 -17.86 17.28
N LEU A 141 1.75 -17.57 17.02
CA LEU A 141 2.87 -17.87 17.94
C LEU A 141 3.17 -16.70 18.89
N LEU A 142 3.18 -15.47 18.36
CA LEU A 142 3.58 -14.26 19.08
C LEU A 142 2.55 -13.14 18.86
N PRO A 143 1.34 -13.23 19.44
CA PRO A 143 0.26 -12.27 19.20
C PRO A 143 0.64 -10.85 19.62
N THR A 144 1.44 -10.67 20.66
CA THR A 144 1.81 -9.36 21.21
C THR A 144 3.16 -8.83 20.73
N CYS A 145 3.77 -9.46 19.71
CA CYS A 145 5.02 -8.97 19.12
C CYS A 145 4.84 -7.54 18.55
N PRO A 146 5.92 -6.80 18.24
CA PRO A 146 5.83 -5.45 17.69
C PRO A 146 4.92 -5.35 16.45
N PHE A 147 4.98 -6.35 15.55
CA PHE A 147 4.07 -6.43 14.40
C PHE A 147 2.60 -6.61 14.81
N GLY A 148 2.31 -7.44 15.83
CA GLY A 148 0.96 -7.63 16.35
C GLY A 148 0.37 -6.36 16.93
N ARG A 149 1.16 -5.64 17.75
CA ARG A 149 0.76 -4.32 18.29
C ARG A 149 0.53 -3.28 17.19
N TYR A 150 1.43 -3.24 16.20
CA TYR A 150 1.24 -2.42 14.99
C TYR A 150 -0.07 -2.76 14.29
N ALA A 151 -0.32 -4.04 13.98
CA ALA A 151 -1.51 -4.48 13.27
C ALA A 151 -2.80 -4.17 14.04
N ALA A 152 -2.79 -4.36 15.36
CA ALA A 152 -3.91 -4.02 16.24
C ALA A 152 -4.23 -2.51 16.19
N SER A 153 -3.22 -1.67 16.36
CA SER A 153 -3.35 -0.21 16.26
C SER A 153 -3.89 0.23 14.90
N LYS A 154 -3.37 -0.35 13.80
CA LYS A 154 -3.84 -0.01 12.45
C LYS A 154 -5.26 -0.49 12.17
N PHE A 155 -5.66 -1.64 12.71
CA PHE A 155 -7.01 -2.15 12.53
C PHE A 155 -8.05 -1.23 13.20
N ALA A 156 -7.76 -0.80 14.43
CA ALA A 156 -8.62 0.13 15.17
C ALA A 156 -8.80 1.46 14.43
N ALA A 157 -7.75 1.96 13.77
CA ALA A 157 -7.81 3.17 12.94
C ALA A 157 -8.47 2.97 11.57
N LEU A 158 -8.46 1.75 11.03
CA LEU A 158 -8.93 1.46 9.67
C LEU A 158 -10.45 1.53 9.56
N LEU A 159 -11.15 0.91 10.52
CA LEU A 159 -12.61 0.83 10.54
C LEU A 159 -13.11 1.51 11.82
N PRO A 160 -13.71 2.71 11.74
CA PRO A 160 -14.45 3.27 12.85
C PRO A 160 -15.59 2.33 13.28
N PRO A 161 -16.02 2.32 14.56
CA PRO A 161 -16.98 1.34 15.07
C PRO A 161 -18.26 1.20 14.26
N ARG A 162 -18.85 2.34 13.83
CA ARG A 162 -20.06 2.35 13.00
C ARG A 162 -19.85 1.69 11.63
N VAL A 163 -18.65 1.84 11.06
CA VAL A 163 -18.33 1.28 9.75
C VAL A 163 -18.00 -0.20 9.87
N GLU A 164 -17.27 -0.60 10.91
CA GLU A 164 -17.07 -2.02 11.20
C GLU A 164 -18.40 -2.73 11.40
N GLN A 165 -19.32 -2.14 12.17
CA GLN A 165 -20.60 -2.78 12.43
C GLN A 165 -21.40 -3.03 11.14
N ALA A 166 -21.33 -2.07 10.21
CA ALA A 166 -21.97 -2.16 8.90
C ALA A 166 -21.30 -3.16 7.94
N ILE A 167 -20.00 -3.47 8.12
CA ILE A 167 -19.22 -4.30 7.18
C ILE A 167 -19.00 -5.72 7.72
N LEU A 168 -18.68 -5.84 9.01
CA LEU A 168 -18.28 -7.08 9.67
C LEU A 168 -19.32 -7.61 10.66
N GLY A 169 -20.29 -6.80 11.09
CA GLY A 169 -21.35 -7.22 11.99
C GLY A 169 -21.13 -6.79 13.44
N ASP A 170 -21.20 -7.71 14.40
CA ASP A 170 -21.30 -7.44 15.84
C ASP A 170 -20.01 -6.98 16.56
N GLY A 171 -19.00 -6.52 15.81
CA GLY A 171 -17.76 -5.96 16.36
C GLY A 171 -16.89 -6.96 17.11
N GLU A 172 -17.04 -8.26 16.87
CA GLU A 172 -16.16 -9.29 17.42
C GLU A 172 -14.69 -9.08 17.06
N HIS A 173 -14.40 -8.58 15.85
CA HIS A 173 -13.02 -8.29 15.43
C HIS A 173 -12.37 -7.25 16.33
N ARG A 174 -13.02 -6.10 16.55
CA ARG A 174 -12.51 -5.07 17.46
C ARG A 174 -12.29 -5.62 18.86
N ARG A 175 -13.27 -6.31 19.44
CA ARG A 175 -13.16 -6.86 20.80
C ARG A 175 -11.99 -7.83 20.94
N ALA A 176 -11.80 -8.73 19.97
CA ALA A 176 -10.67 -9.64 19.96
C ALA A 176 -9.33 -8.89 19.87
N VAL A 177 -9.23 -7.90 18.97
CA VAL A 177 -8.01 -7.09 18.79
C VAL A 177 -7.68 -6.25 20.02
N GLU A 178 -8.68 -5.65 20.65
CA GLU A 178 -8.53 -4.90 21.91
C GLU A 178 -8.10 -5.83 23.07
N GLY A 179 -8.58 -7.07 23.07
CA GLY A 179 -8.13 -8.13 23.99
C GLY A 179 -6.74 -8.70 23.67
N GLY A 180 -6.02 -8.17 22.68
CA GLY A 180 -4.68 -8.64 22.28
C GLY A 180 -4.67 -9.90 21.43
N ALA A 181 -5.83 -10.36 20.95
CA ALA A 181 -5.97 -11.49 20.04
C ALA A 181 -6.07 -11.02 18.58
N HIS A 182 -5.86 -11.95 17.65
CA HIS A 182 -5.96 -11.68 16.22
C HIS A 182 -7.01 -12.60 15.58
N PRO A 183 -8.14 -12.05 15.09
CA PRO A 183 -9.19 -12.85 14.46
C PRO A 183 -8.70 -13.69 13.27
N ARG A 184 -9.17 -14.94 13.17
CA ARG A 184 -8.87 -15.83 12.03
C ARG A 184 -9.94 -15.77 10.94
N THR A 185 -10.37 -14.57 10.57
CA THR A 185 -11.36 -14.37 9.49
C THR A 185 -10.67 -14.02 8.17
N PRO A 186 -11.29 -14.31 7.01
CA PRO A 186 -10.71 -13.97 5.70
C PRO A 186 -10.36 -12.48 5.60
N PHE A 187 -11.32 -11.60 5.95
CA PHE A 187 -11.11 -10.15 5.95
C PHE A 187 -9.91 -9.72 6.80
N TYR A 188 -9.80 -10.23 8.03
CA TYR A 188 -8.69 -9.88 8.92
C TYR A 188 -7.36 -10.45 8.41
N GLY A 189 -7.37 -11.66 7.84
CA GLY A 189 -6.20 -12.28 7.24
C GLY A 189 -5.63 -11.44 6.09
N GLU A 190 -6.49 -10.91 5.23
CA GLU A 190 -6.08 -10.04 4.15
C GLU A 190 -5.59 -8.67 4.65
N PHE A 191 -6.22 -8.17 5.73
CA PHE A 191 -5.75 -6.96 6.42
C PHE A 191 -4.33 -7.16 6.93
N LEU A 192 -4.08 -8.28 7.60
CA LEU A 192 -2.78 -8.66 8.11
C LEU A 192 -1.73 -8.77 7.02
N ARG A 193 -2.07 -9.26 5.82
CA ARG A 193 -1.12 -9.30 4.69
C ARG A 193 -0.74 -7.90 4.22
N ALA A 194 -1.69 -6.98 4.11
CA ALA A 194 -1.38 -5.60 3.75
C ALA A 194 -0.57 -4.89 4.85
N ALA A 195 -0.95 -5.08 6.12
CA ALA A 195 -0.25 -4.54 7.27
C ALA A 195 1.19 -5.06 7.32
N LYS A 196 1.39 -6.37 7.16
CA LYS A 196 2.72 -6.99 7.13
C LYS A 196 3.58 -6.47 6.01
N ALA A 197 3.02 -6.24 4.83
CA ALA A 197 3.80 -5.74 3.71
C ALA A 197 4.31 -4.31 3.96
N VAL A 198 3.53 -3.46 4.64
CA VAL A 198 3.99 -2.13 5.09
C VAL A 198 4.99 -2.25 6.23
N TRP A 199 4.79 -3.16 7.18
CA TRP A 199 5.75 -3.44 8.26
C TRP A 199 7.10 -3.90 7.71
N MET A 200 7.11 -4.81 6.74
CA MET A 200 8.33 -5.26 6.07
C MET A 200 9.02 -4.14 5.30
N LEU A 201 8.25 -3.28 4.63
CA LEU A 201 8.80 -2.10 3.96
C LEU A 201 9.48 -1.16 4.96
N HIS A 202 8.89 -0.97 6.14
CA HIS A 202 9.46 -0.17 7.22
C HIS A 202 10.75 -0.79 7.76
N LEU A 203 10.76 -2.08 8.07
CA LEU A 203 11.99 -2.79 8.47
C LEU A 203 13.11 -2.62 7.44
N LEU A 204 12.78 -2.73 6.15
CA LEU A 204 13.77 -2.55 5.10
C LEU A 204 14.24 -1.10 4.99
N ALA A 205 13.35 -0.12 5.06
CA ALA A 205 13.69 1.30 5.00
C ALA A 205 14.69 1.69 6.11
N PHE A 206 14.46 1.17 7.31
CA PHE A 206 15.31 1.40 8.49
C PHE A 206 16.53 0.47 8.60
N ALA A 207 16.66 -0.52 7.72
CA ALA A 207 17.86 -1.34 7.59
C ALA A 207 18.91 -0.73 6.65
N LEU A 208 18.51 0.20 5.79
CA LEU A 208 19.39 0.84 4.81
C LEU A 208 20.22 1.96 5.45
N GLU A 209 21.45 2.14 4.96
CA GLU A 209 22.34 3.22 5.41
C GLU A 209 21.81 4.61 4.99
N THR A 210 21.27 4.71 3.77
CA THR A 210 20.49 5.86 3.33
C THR A 210 19.02 5.46 3.25
N PRO A 211 18.18 5.89 4.20
CA PRO A 211 16.75 5.59 4.18
C PRO A 211 16.10 6.13 2.91
N PRO A 212 15.17 5.38 2.30
CA PRO A 212 14.41 5.88 1.16
C PRO A 212 13.52 7.04 1.61
N SER A 213 13.56 8.16 0.88
CA SER A 213 12.61 9.25 1.13
C SER A 213 11.30 8.95 0.42
N HIS A 214 10.17 9.09 1.11
CA HIS A 214 8.86 8.98 0.50
C HIS A 214 8.34 10.36 0.06
N PHE A 215 7.46 10.38 -0.92
CA PHE A 215 6.77 11.58 -1.36
C PHE A 215 5.31 11.27 -1.72
N GLU A 216 4.42 12.22 -1.47
CA GLU A 216 3.01 12.09 -1.79
C GLU A 216 2.58 13.21 -2.75
N ALA A 217 1.72 12.87 -3.71
CA ALA A 217 1.19 13.83 -4.64
C ALA A 217 0.03 14.61 -4.00
N GLY A 218 0.18 15.92 -3.87
CA GLY A 218 -0.89 16.79 -3.37
C GLY A 218 -2.10 16.82 -4.31
N ARG A 219 -3.30 16.97 -3.74
CA ARG A 219 -4.51 17.26 -4.52
C ARG A 219 -4.31 18.55 -5.34
N GLY A 220 -4.65 18.51 -6.62
CA GLY A 220 -4.47 19.60 -7.56
C GLY A 220 -3.08 19.66 -8.22
N ALA A 221 -2.13 18.84 -7.78
CA ALA A 221 -0.79 18.81 -8.37
C ALA A 221 -0.84 18.34 -9.83
N GLU A 222 0.11 18.83 -10.63
CA GLU A 222 0.30 18.37 -12.00
C GLU A 222 0.79 16.92 -12.03
N PHE A 223 0.29 16.16 -13.01
CA PHE A 223 0.75 14.80 -13.20
C PHE A 223 2.15 14.76 -13.81
N HIS A 224 3.12 14.21 -13.09
CA HIS A 224 4.48 14.03 -13.60
C HIS A 224 4.77 12.54 -13.85
N PRO A 225 4.86 12.07 -15.12
CA PRO A 225 4.95 10.65 -15.43
C PRO A 225 6.20 9.95 -14.89
N ASP A 226 7.28 10.70 -14.62
CA ASP A 226 8.50 10.13 -14.02
C ASP A 226 8.35 9.78 -12.55
N TYR A 227 7.49 10.51 -11.82
CA TYR A 227 7.29 10.37 -10.37
C TYR A 227 5.94 9.76 -10.02
N MET A 228 4.99 9.73 -10.96
CA MET A 228 3.61 9.34 -10.72
C MET A 228 3.12 8.31 -11.75
N GLU A 229 2.21 7.45 -11.32
CA GLU A 229 1.44 6.59 -12.21
C GLU A 229 -0.06 6.68 -11.90
N SER A 230 -0.89 6.76 -12.95
CA SER A 230 -2.33 6.84 -12.81
C SER A 230 -2.92 5.45 -12.59
N VAL A 231 -3.77 5.31 -11.56
CA VAL A 231 -4.48 4.05 -11.27
C VAL A 231 -5.67 3.80 -12.18
N ALA A 232 -6.20 4.85 -12.82
CA ALA A 232 -7.39 4.81 -13.67
C ALA A 232 -7.09 4.52 -15.15
N GLY A 233 -5.84 4.11 -15.48
CA GLY A 233 -5.53 3.57 -16.81
C GLY A 233 -5.21 4.60 -17.90
N GLY A 234 -4.76 5.81 -17.56
CA GLY A 234 -4.25 6.76 -18.55
C GLY A 234 -2.85 6.38 -19.04
N ARG A 235 -2.74 5.58 -20.12
CA ARG A 235 -1.48 5.43 -20.86
C ARG A 235 -1.12 6.77 -21.52
N GLY A 236 0.18 7.06 -21.55
CA GLY A 236 0.76 8.37 -21.92
C GLY A 236 0.13 9.01 -23.15
N GLY A 237 -0.33 10.24 -22.98
CA GLY A 237 -1.01 11.06 -23.99
C GLY A 237 -2.19 11.85 -23.42
N GLY A 238 -2.98 11.23 -22.52
CA GLY A 238 -4.23 11.82 -21.99
C GLY A 238 -4.15 12.59 -20.67
N ALA A 239 -2.95 12.94 -20.19
CA ALA A 239 -2.78 13.69 -18.93
C ALA A 239 -2.82 15.21 -19.10
N ALA A 240 -2.80 15.70 -20.35
CA ALA A 240 -2.97 17.13 -20.63
C ALA A 240 -4.34 17.59 -20.12
N GLY A 241 -4.37 18.61 -19.26
CA GLY A 241 -5.60 19.08 -18.62
C GLY A 241 -6.07 18.25 -17.43
N MET A 242 -5.31 17.25 -16.97
CA MET A 242 -5.59 16.47 -15.76
C MET A 242 -4.71 16.92 -14.59
N VAL A 243 -5.22 16.76 -13.37
CA VAL A 243 -4.50 16.97 -12.11
C VAL A 243 -4.76 15.83 -11.15
N VAL A 244 -3.94 15.73 -10.11
CA VAL A 244 -4.11 14.74 -9.04
C VAL A 244 -5.39 15.05 -8.25
N GLY A 245 -6.36 14.13 -8.28
CA GLY A 245 -7.57 14.22 -7.46
C GLY A 245 -7.31 13.81 -6.01
N PHE A 246 -6.57 12.72 -5.83
CA PHE A 246 -6.05 12.23 -4.55
C PHE A 246 -4.91 11.23 -4.78
N ALA A 247 -4.02 11.10 -3.80
CA ALA A 247 -3.00 10.06 -3.77
C ALA A 247 -3.60 8.73 -3.31
N VAL A 248 -3.19 7.64 -3.96
CA VAL A 248 -3.59 6.27 -3.65
C VAL A 248 -2.48 5.56 -2.87
N ALA A 249 -1.22 5.78 -3.25
CA ALA A 249 -0.05 5.32 -2.51
C ALA A 249 1.11 6.29 -2.73
N PRO A 250 2.00 6.47 -1.73
CA PRO A 250 3.17 7.33 -1.88
C PRO A 250 4.15 6.75 -2.91
N GLY A 251 5.00 7.63 -3.42
CA GLY A 251 6.21 7.26 -4.15
C GLY A 251 7.41 7.20 -3.21
N PHE A 252 8.49 6.56 -3.66
CA PHE A 252 9.74 6.44 -2.92
C PHE A 252 10.92 6.79 -3.80
N ARG A 253 11.88 7.53 -3.26
CA ARG A 253 13.19 7.77 -3.86
C ARG A 253 14.24 6.98 -3.08
N LEU A 254 14.93 6.10 -3.77
CA LEU A 254 15.98 5.25 -3.22
C LEU A 254 17.33 5.99 -3.25
N GLY A 255 18.26 5.60 -2.37
CA GLY A 255 19.58 6.24 -2.28
C GLY A 255 20.42 6.18 -3.56
N ASN A 256 20.13 5.23 -4.46
CA ASN A 256 20.77 5.13 -5.78
C ASN A 256 20.13 6.03 -6.86
N GLY A 257 19.20 6.91 -6.47
CA GLY A 257 18.47 7.81 -7.36
C GLY A 257 17.28 7.17 -8.08
N ALA A 258 17.02 5.88 -7.92
CA ALA A 258 15.85 5.23 -8.50
C ALA A 258 14.55 5.69 -7.81
N VAL A 259 13.47 5.75 -8.60
CA VAL A 259 12.16 6.23 -8.15
C VAL A 259 11.11 5.12 -8.30
N VAL A 260 10.45 4.79 -7.20
CA VAL A 260 9.17 4.09 -7.18
C VAL A 260 8.08 5.15 -7.28
N ARG A 261 7.23 5.06 -8.30
CA ARG A 261 6.25 6.12 -8.60
C ARG A 261 5.11 6.13 -7.59
N ALA A 262 4.65 7.31 -7.23
CA ALA A 262 3.42 7.50 -6.48
C ALA A 262 2.23 7.08 -7.32
N ARG A 263 1.27 6.38 -6.72
CA ARG A 263 0.01 6.03 -7.38
C ARG A 263 -1.00 7.12 -7.11
N VAL A 264 -1.58 7.67 -8.18
CA VAL A 264 -2.52 8.78 -8.09
C VAL A 264 -3.79 8.49 -8.87
N TYR A 265 -4.90 9.02 -8.38
CA TYR A 265 -6.12 9.12 -9.16
C TYR A 265 -6.17 10.50 -9.81
N LEU A 266 -6.40 10.55 -11.13
CA LEU A 266 -6.42 11.80 -11.89
C LEU A 266 -7.86 12.27 -12.13
N VAL A 267 -8.05 13.59 -12.12
CA VAL A 267 -9.32 14.25 -12.43
C VAL A 267 -9.06 15.40 -13.42
N PRO A 268 -10.05 15.80 -14.23
CA PRO A 268 -9.94 16.99 -15.06
C PRO A 268 -9.66 18.24 -14.20
N ARG A 269 -8.84 19.15 -14.73
CA ARG A 269 -8.62 20.47 -14.12
C ARG A 269 -9.94 21.21 -14.01
N GLY A 270 -10.28 21.68 -12.81
CA GLY A 270 -11.57 22.31 -12.51
C GLY A 270 -12.74 21.35 -12.25
N GLY A 271 -12.55 20.04 -12.41
CA GLY A 271 -13.55 19.02 -12.06
C GLY A 271 -13.59 18.72 -10.55
N ARG A 272 -14.78 18.47 -10.00
CA ARG A 272 -14.90 17.74 -8.73
C ARG A 272 -14.59 16.25 -8.98
N PRO A 273 -13.92 15.57 -8.02
CA PRO A 273 -13.72 14.12 -8.09
C PRO A 273 -15.05 13.36 -8.09
#